data_AF-A0A9D8EGK6-F1
#
_entry.id   AF-A0A9D8EGK6-F1
#
_cell.length_a   1.000
_cell.length_b   1.000
_cell.length_c   1.000
_cell.angle_alpha   90.00
_cell.angle_beta   90.00
_cell.angle_gamma   90.00
#
_symmetry.space_group_name_H-M   'P 1'
#
loop_
_entity.id
_entity.type
_entity.pdbx_description
1 polymer ?
#
loop_
_entity_poly.entity_id
_entity_poly.type
_entity_poly.pdbx_seq_one_letter_code
_entity_poly.pdbx_strand_id
1 'polypeptide(L)'
;GMTYDRYQFEAMVKNTSKPLVLTTVDGKGLEDIYNICCILTEGEDNFKIRPFIALYSEPITPLTHVKEALEKLKFAARKSIPNVYTPAPNAGATAPVTLAGTIALGAAEYLSGVVIAQLVKKGAPVIGGGVHFAMDMSTGVASYGSTEFNLMHAAMTEVCKHFGIPVFSTCGCSSSKLFDGQAALESMFSTLSAALSGANLIHDVGYLEDGLCGSFDQVVLTDEIIAMVKRYLRGIDIDSNTLALDIIEEVGPGGNFLNHEHTYRNFKSQMLAPRLMDRNVYANWKSSGAKSLETRVNEKVRQILSDYRPQPIPDKKLAAIDEYMRKIGGTR
;
A
#
# COMPACT_ATOMS: atom_id res chain seq x y z
N GLY A 1 19.77 0.51 23.42
CA GLY A 1 18.51 1.08 22.88
C GLY A 1 17.65 -0.03 22.30
N MET A 2 16.40 0.27 21.92
CA MET A 2 15.57 -0.70 21.19
C MET A 2 16.14 -0.93 19.78
N THR A 3 16.17 -2.18 19.32
CA THR A 3 16.78 -2.58 18.03
C THR A 3 15.88 -3.46 17.16
N TYR A 4 14.59 -3.57 17.49
CA TYR A 4 13.66 -4.47 16.80
C TYR A 4 13.50 -4.12 15.31
N ASP A 5 13.68 -2.85 14.94
CA ASP A 5 13.60 -2.36 13.57
C ASP A 5 14.63 -3.02 12.65
N ARG A 6 15.86 -3.25 13.13
CA ARG A 6 16.88 -3.97 12.35
C ARG A 6 16.53 -5.43 12.10
N TYR A 7 15.97 -6.10 13.10
CA TYR A 7 15.53 -7.50 12.96
C TYR A 7 14.30 -7.64 12.06
N GLN A 8 13.36 -6.69 12.14
CA GLN A 8 12.24 -6.61 11.20
C GLN A 8 12.74 -6.39 9.77
N PHE A 9 13.69 -5.47 9.58
CA PHE A 9 14.30 -5.23 8.27
C PHE A 9 15.02 -6.47 7.73
N GLU A 10 15.83 -7.14 8.57
CA GLU A 10 16.50 -8.39 8.24
C GLU A 10 15.50 -9.46 7.78
N ALA A 11 14.41 -9.65 8.52
CA ALA A 11 13.35 -10.59 8.16
C ALA A 11 12.71 -10.22 6.81
N MET A 12 12.44 -8.94 6.57
CA MET A 12 11.87 -8.48 5.29
C MET A 12 12.81 -8.76 4.11
N VAL A 13 14.08 -8.34 4.17
CA VAL A 13 15.01 -8.51 3.04
C VAL A 13 15.31 -9.98 2.76
N LYS A 14 15.32 -10.85 3.78
CA LYS A 14 15.49 -12.30 3.60
C LYS A 14 14.26 -12.97 2.98
N ASN A 15 13.08 -12.34 3.06
CA ASN A 15 11.82 -12.94 2.63
C ASN A 15 11.15 -12.25 1.44
N THR A 16 11.66 -11.15 0.90
CA THR A 16 11.12 -10.52 -0.31
C THR A 16 12.18 -9.77 -1.11
N SER A 17 12.04 -9.77 -2.43
CA SER A 17 12.83 -8.93 -3.36
C SER A 17 12.09 -7.66 -3.79
N LYS A 18 10.88 -7.43 -3.26
CA LYS A 18 10.09 -6.21 -3.51
C LYS A 18 10.66 -5.02 -2.71
N PRO A 19 10.47 -3.78 -3.19
CA PRO A 19 10.79 -2.59 -2.41
C PRO A 19 10.07 -2.55 -1.06
N LEU A 20 10.71 -1.95 -0.06
CA LEU A 20 10.23 -1.94 1.33
C LEU A 20 9.95 -0.51 1.81
N VAL A 21 8.83 -0.32 2.48
CA VAL A 21 8.59 0.86 3.32
C VAL A 21 8.87 0.45 4.75
N LEU A 22 9.71 1.21 5.47
CA LEU A 22 10.16 0.84 6.80
C LEU A 22 10.04 1.99 7.79
N THR A 23 9.84 1.64 9.05
CA THR A 23 10.01 2.55 10.19
C THR A 23 11.31 2.23 10.90
N THR A 24 11.87 3.23 11.59
CA THR A 24 13.03 3.04 12.45
C THR A 24 12.80 3.70 13.79
N VAL A 25 13.34 3.09 14.83
CA VAL A 25 13.23 3.57 16.21
C VAL A 25 13.84 4.96 16.33
N ASP A 26 15.05 5.11 15.81
CA ASP A 26 15.84 6.33 15.88
C ASP A 26 16.72 6.50 14.63
N GLY A 27 17.54 7.55 14.63
CA GLY A 27 18.50 7.80 13.55
C GLY A 27 19.59 6.74 13.44
N LYS A 28 19.96 6.08 14.56
CA LYS A 28 20.95 5.01 14.56
C LYS A 28 20.40 3.76 13.88
N GLY A 29 19.12 3.44 14.09
CA GLY A 29 18.41 2.35 13.40
C GLY A 29 18.35 2.56 11.90
N LEU A 30 18.06 3.78 11.47
CA LEU A 30 18.11 4.14 10.06
C LEU A 30 19.52 4.03 9.46
N GLU A 31 20.55 4.45 10.20
CA GLU A 31 21.93 4.30 9.77
C GLU A 31 22.33 2.81 9.62
N ASP A 32 21.97 1.98 10.60
CA ASP A 32 22.27 0.54 10.57
C ASP A 32 21.55 -0.15 9.39
N ILE A 33 20.27 0.15 9.18
CA ILE A 33 19.50 -0.36 8.04
C ILE A 33 20.11 0.11 6.71
N TYR A 34 20.52 1.37 6.63
CA TYR A 34 21.19 1.92 5.46
C TYR A 34 22.52 1.18 5.16
N ASN A 35 23.30 0.85 6.18
CA ASN A 35 24.53 0.07 6.02
C ASN A 35 24.24 -1.34 5.51
N ILE A 36 23.20 -2.00 6.02
CA ILE A 36 22.73 -3.30 5.50
C ILE A 36 22.31 -3.16 4.03
N CYS A 37 21.62 -2.09 3.65
CA CYS A 37 21.27 -1.81 2.25
C CYS A 37 22.52 -1.67 1.38
N CYS A 38 23.54 -0.95 1.85
CA CYS A 38 24.81 -0.80 1.13
C CYS A 38 25.53 -2.14 0.97
N ILE A 39 25.48 -3.03 1.96
CA ILE A 39 26.03 -4.40 1.83
C ILE A 39 25.29 -5.16 0.72
N LEU A 40 23.95 -5.08 0.71
CA LEU A 40 23.11 -5.76 -0.28
C LEU A 40 23.33 -5.25 -1.71
N THR A 41 23.58 -3.95 -1.86
CA THR A 41 23.84 -3.31 -3.16
C THR A 41 25.31 -3.24 -3.54
N GLU A 42 26.21 -3.76 -2.70
CA GLU A 42 27.67 -3.72 -2.91
C GLU A 42 28.23 -2.29 -2.99
N GLY A 43 27.70 -1.40 -2.16
CA GLY A 43 28.20 -0.03 -2.00
C GLY A 43 27.10 1.02 -2.00
N GLU A 44 27.46 2.19 -1.47
CA GLU A 44 26.59 3.37 -1.37
C GLU A 44 26.21 3.93 -2.75
N ASP A 45 27.12 3.89 -3.73
CA ASP A 45 26.84 4.43 -5.06
C ASP A 45 25.78 3.60 -5.80
N ASN A 46 25.86 2.27 -5.70
CA ASN A 46 24.84 1.38 -6.24
C ASN A 46 23.48 1.56 -5.55
N PHE A 47 23.49 1.75 -4.23
CA PHE A 47 22.26 2.03 -3.48
C PHE A 47 21.59 3.33 -3.94
N LYS A 48 22.36 4.41 -4.12
CA LYS A 48 21.84 5.72 -4.56
C LYS A 48 21.21 5.67 -5.95
N ILE A 49 21.73 4.85 -6.85
CA ILE A 49 21.19 4.70 -8.20
C ILE A 49 19.84 3.99 -8.17
N ARG A 50 19.67 2.99 -7.29
CA ARG A 50 18.44 2.19 -7.19
C ARG A 50 18.07 1.89 -5.74
N PRO A 51 17.57 2.89 -4.99
CA PRO A 51 17.09 2.65 -3.63
C PRO A 51 15.87 1.73 -3.69
N PHE A 52 15.91 0.65 -2.90
CA PHE A 52 14.82 -0.32 -2.79
C PHE A 52 14.06 -0.18 -1.46
N ILE A 53 14.38 0.86 -0.68
CA ILE A 53 13.69 1.19 0.57
C ILE A 53 13.12 2.60 0.48
N ALA A 54 12.02 2.83 1.20
CA ALA A 54 11.52 4.14 1.57
C ALA A 54 11.37 4.19 3.09
N LEU A 55 11.75 5.32 3.68
CA LEU A 55 11.56 5.57 5.09
C LEU A 55 10.16 6.14 5.33
N TYR A 56 9.42 5.59 6.28
CA TYR A 56 8.23 6.20 6.85
C TYR A 56 8.60 7.00 8.10
N SER A 57 8.32 8.29 8.10
CA SER A 57 8.49 9.16 9.26
C SER A 57 7.45 10.27 9.26
N GLU A 58 7.14 10.82 10.43
CA GLU A 58 5.97 11.68 10.58
C GLU A 58 6.32 12.92 11.40
N PRO A 59 5.73 14.09 11.08
CA PRO A 59 5.54 15.14 12.07
C PRO A 59 4.50 14.68 13.10
N ILE A 60 4.41 15.38 14.22
CA ILE A 60 3.32 15.23 15.18
C ILE A 60 2.29 16.32 14.90
N THR A 61 1.10 15.91 14.49
CA THR A 61 -0.02 16.84 14.37
C THR A 61 -0.50 17.27 15.76
N PRO A 62 -0.74 18.57 16.02
CA PRO A 62 -0.65 19.69 15.08
C PRO A 62 0.72 20.40 15.04
N LEU A 63 1.17 20.72 13.83
CA LEU A 63 2.23 21.66 13.45
C LEU A 63 3.58 21.45 14.15
N THR A 64 3.90 20.22 14.55
CA THR A 64 5.08 19.94 15.36
C THR A 64 6.03 18.96 14.66
N HIS A 65 7.31 19.31 14.60
CA HIS A 65 8.35 18.36 14.20
C HIS A 65 9.16 17.93 15.42
N VAL A 66 9.17 16.64 15.73
CA VAL A 66 10.02 16.09 16.80
C VAL A 66 11.44 15.84 16.32
N LYS A 67 12.39 15.90 17.26
CA LYS A 67 13.82 15.80 16.99
C LYS A 67 14.15 14.52 16.22
N GLU A 68 13.61 13.38 16.66
CA GLU A 68 13.85 12.06 16.10
C GLU A 68 13.38 11.97 14.64
N ALA A 69 12.20 12.51 14.35
CA ALA A 69 11.65 12.57 12.99
C ALA A 69 12.50 13.47 12.08
N LEU A 70 12.97 14.62 12.59
CA LEU A 70 13.84 15.52 11.84
C LEU A 70 15.23 14.93 11.58
N GLU A 71 15.81 14.24 12.56
CA GLU A 71 17.10 13.56 12.39
C GLU A 71 17.02 12.50 11.28
N LYS A 72 15.95 11.70 11.30
CA LYS A 72 15.62 10.71 10.28
C LYS A 72 15.40 11.36 8.90
N LEU A 73 14.60 12.43 8.82
CA LEU A 73 14.37 13.19 7.59
C LEU A 73 15.67 13.75 7.00
N LYS A 74 16.50 14.37 7.83
CA LYS A 74 17.80 14.92 7.42
C LYS A 74 18.76 13.83 6.95
N PHE A 75 18.77 12.67 7.63
CA PHE A 75 19.60 11.53 7.23
C PHE A 75 19.15 10.97 5.87
N ALA A 76 17.85 10.70 5.72
CA ALA A 76 17.26 10.21 4.48
C ALA A 76 17.55 11.16 3.31
N ALA A 77 17.38 12.47 3.51
CA ALA A 77 17.71 13.48 2.51
C ALA A 77 19.20 13.43 2.09
N ARG A 78 20.15 13.39 3.04
CA ARG A 78 21.59 13.30 2.72
C ARG A 78 21.92 12.04 1.91
N LYS A 79 21.37 10.89 2.31
CA LYS A 79 21.62 9.59 1.68
C LYS A 79 20.75 9.29 0.46
N SER A 80 19.84 10.20 0.10
CA SER A 80 18.90 10.04 -1.03
C SER A 80 17.96 8.84 -0.85
N ILE A 81 17.59 8.54 0.40
CA ILE A 81 16.55 7.56 0.72
C ILE A 81 15.20 8.26 0.54
N PRO A 82 14.27 7.75 -0.29
CA PRO A 82 12.91 8.27 -0.36
C PRO A 82 12.28 8.32 1.02
N ASN A 83 11.81 9.50 1.44
CA ASN A 83 11.14 9.66 2.72
C ASN A 83 9.65 9.96 2.52
N VAL A 84 8.81 9.04 2.97
CA VAL A 84 7.39 9.28 3.22
C VAL A 84 7.30 10.11 4.48
N TYR A 85 7.12 11.42 4.30
CA TYR A 85 7.03 12.38 5.40
C TYR A 85 5.61 12.90 5.54
N THR A 86 4.78 12.13 6.22
CA THR A 86 3.32 12.29 6.19
C THR A 86 2.75 12.58 7.57
N PRO A 87 1.91 13.62 7.72
CA PRO A 87 1.17 13.87 8.95
C PRO A 87 0.00 12.91 9.12
N ALA A 88 -0.53 12.83 10.34
CA ALA A 88 -1.71 12.04 10.67
C ALA A 88 -2.77 12.89 11.40
N PRO A 89 -3.35 13.90 10.72
CA PRO A 89 -4.31 14.77 11.36
C PRO A 89 -5.65 14.07 11.57
N ASN A 90 -6.22 14.27 12.75
CA ASN A 90 -7.50 13.68 13.13
C ASN A 90 -8.56 14.77 13.29
N ALA A 91 -9.47 14.86 12.32
CA ALA A 91 -10.54 15.84 12.28
C ALA A 91 -11.43 15.69 13.51
N GLY A 92 -11.53 16.75 14.32
CA GLY A 92 -12.28 16.76 15.59
C GLY A 92 -11.42 16.49 16.82
N ALA A 93 -10.13 16.19 16.66
CA ALA A 93 -9.18 16.01 17.75
C ALA A 93 -7.89 16.82 17.57
N THR A 94 -6.94 16.30 16.79
CA THR A 94 -5.66 16.99 16.52
C THR A 94 -5.75 17.98 15.35
N ALA A 95 -6.90 18.01 14.66
CA ALA A 95 -7.23 18.94 13.58
C ALA A 95 -8.67 19.48 13.72
N PRO A 96 -9.02 20.61 13.08
CA PRO A 96 -10.41 21.08 13.02
C PRO A 96 -11.35 19.99 12.50
N VAL A 97 -12.59 19.93 12.98
CA VAL A 97 -13.56 18.91 12.51
C VAL A 97 -13.92 19.06 11.02
N THR A 98 -13.73 20.26 10.46
CA THR A 98 -13.99 20.55 9.04
C THR A 98 -12.93 19.91 8.15
N LEU A 99 -13.34 19.09 7.19
CA LEU A 99 -12.43 18.36 6.28
C LEU A 99 -11.43 19.27 5.57
N ALA A 100 -11.87 20.43 5.08
CA ALA A 100 -11.00 21.39 4.40
C ALA A 100 -9.91 21.94 5.34
N GLY A 101 -10.25 22.22 6.60
CA GLY A 101 -9.29 22.66 7.62
C GLY A 101 -8.26 21.58 7.95
N THR A 102 -8.71 20.33 8.04
CA THR A 102 -7.84 19.16 8.25
C THR A 102 -6.87 18.94 7.10
N ILE A 103 -7.35 19.05 5.86
CA ILE A 103 -6.50 18.96 4.66
C ILE A 103 -5.49 20.11 4.62
N ALA A 104 -5.91 21.36 4.90
CA ALA A 104 -5.02 22.51 4.91
C ALA A 104 -3.92 22.38 5.99
N LEU A 105 -4.28 21.89 7.18
CA LEU A 105 -3.34 21.60 8.26
C LEU A 105 -2.34 20.51 7.85
N GLY A 106 -2.82 19.37 7.36
CA GLY A 106 -1.95 18.29 6.88
C GLY A 106 -1.05 18.76 5.72
N ALA A 107 -1.57 19.59 4.83
CA ALA A 107 -0.78 20.19 3.76
C ALA A 107 0.39 21.04 4.28
N ALA A 108 0.13 21.88 5.28
CA ALA A 108 1.17 22.69 5.91
C ALA A 108 2.27 21.81 6.55
N GLU A 109 1.89 20.73 7.22
CA GLU A 109 2.82 19.82 7.90
C GLU A 109 3.71 19.01 6.95
N TYR A 110 3.15 18.46 5.86
CA TYR A 110 4.00 17.73 4.91
C TYR A 110 4.87 18.70 4.09
N LEU A 111 4.34 19.86 3.69
CA LEU A 111 5.10 20.86 2.92
C LEU A 111 6.26 21.43 3.73
N SER A 112 6.10 21.66 5.03
CA SER A 112 7.23 22.07 5.88
C SER A 112 8.32 20.99 5.93
N GLY A 113 7.95 19.70 5.99
CA GLY A 113 8.87 18.58 5.87
C GLY A 113 9.60 18.54 4.52
N VAL A 114 8.89 18.79 3.42
CA VAL A 114 9.47 18.88 2.07
C VAL A 114 10.51 20.01 2.02
N VAL A 115 10.18 21.20 2.51
CA VAL A 115 11.11 22.34 2.55
C VAL A 115 12.37 21.98 3.35
N ILE A 116 12.21 21.36 4.53
CA ILE A 116 13.35 20.94 5.36
C ILE A 116 14.24 19.95 4.59
N ALA A 117 13.66 18.94 3.93
CA ALA A 117 14.43 17.98 3.15
C ALA A 117 15.20 18.64 1.99
N GLN A 118 14.55 19.55 1.26
CA GLN A 118 15.19 20.27 0.15
C GLN A 118 16.31 21.22 0.61
N LEU A 119 16.18 21.83 1.80
CA LEU A 119 17.23 22.65 2.42
C LEU A 119 18.44 21.80 2.84
N VAL A 120 18.22 20.54 3.25
CA VAL A 120 19.31 19.61 3.58
C VAL A 120 20.05 19.17 2.32
N LYS A 121 19.31 18.83 1.27
CA LYS A 121 19.87 18.43 -0.02
C LYS A 121 18.86 18.71 -1.13
N LYS A 122 19.21 19.60 -2.05
CA LYS A 122 18.42 19.85 -3.25
C LYS A 122 18.21 18.55 -4.03
N GLY A 123 16.96 18.22 -4.34
CA GLY A 123 16.59 16.98 -5.01
C GLY A 123 16.45 15.77 -4.07
N ALA A 124 16.41 15.97 -2.74
CA ALA A 124 16.09 14.90 -1.81
C ALA A 124 14.70 14.29 -2.16
N PRO A 125 14.58 12.96 -2.28
CA PRO A 125 13.32 12.32 -2.61
C PRO A 125 12.37 12.33 -1.41
N VAL A 126 11.21 12.97 -1.57
CA VAL A 126 10.16 13.02 -0.56
C VAL A 126 8.84 12.60 -1.18
N ILE A 127 8.08 11.80 -0.45
CA ILE A 127 6.71 11.41 -0.75
C ILE A 127 5.84 12.12 0.29
N GLY A 128 4.90 12.94 -0.19
CA GLY A 128 3.96 13.68 0.65
C GLY A 128 2.71 12.86 0.93
N GLY A 129 1.64 13.55 1.29
CA GLY A 129 0.35 12.95 1.62
C GLY A 129 0.02 13.14 3.09
N GLY A 130 -0.59 12.13 3.69
CA GLY A 130 -1.01 12.16 5.08
C GLY A 130 -2.13 11.17 5.34
N VAL A 131 -2.15 10.59 6.53
CA VAL A 131 -3.24 9.71 6.96
C VAL A 131 -4.28 10.59 7.67
N HIS A 132 -5.23 11.10 6.88
CA HIS A 132 -6.24 12.04 7.36
C HIS A 132 -7.42 11.26 7.95
N PHE A 133 -7.52 11.24 9.27
CA PHE A 133 -8.60 10.58 9.97
C PHE A 133 -9.78 11.52 10.22
N ALA A 134 -10.97 10.94 10.24
CA ALA A 134 -12.13 11.54 10.88
C ALA A 134 -12.40 10.78 12.18
N MET A 135 -12.47 11.51 13.30
CA MET A 135 -12.86 10.93 14.57
C MET A 135 -14.37 10.67 14.57
N ASP A 136 -14.76 9.46 14.93
CA ASP A 136 -16.14 9.19 15.31
C ASP A 136 -16.39 9.86 16.67
N MET A 137 -17.21 10.92 16.68
CA MET A 137 -17.43 11.74 17.87
C MET A 137 -18.17 11.02 19.00
N SER A 138 -18.82 9.88 18.71
CA SER A 138 -19.55 9.11 19.71
C SER A 138 -18.64 8.13 20.45
N THR A 139 -17.65 7.57 19.76
CA THR A 139 -16.74 6.55 20.28
C THR A 139 -15.34 7.07 20.57
N GLY A 140 -14.97 8.23 20.01
CA GLY A 140 -13.62 8.79 20.08
C GLY A 140 -12.59 8.07 19.19
N VAL A 141 -13.04 7.17 18.31
CA VAL A 141 -12.16 6.35 17.47
C VAL A 141 -11.82 7.08 16.17
N ALA A 142 -10.55 7.07 15.79
CA ALA A 142 -10.09 7.50 14.47
C ALA A 142 -10.38 6.39 13.45
N SER A 143 -11.44 6.53 12.66
CA SER A 143 -11.97 5.41 11.87
C SER A 143 -11.37 5.33 10.46
N TYR A 144 -10.77 4.19 10.12
CA TYR A 144 -10.41 3.85 8.74
C TYR A 144 -11.62 3.67 7.82
N GLY A 145 -12.73 3.13 8.36
CA GLY A 145 -13.96 2.87 7.62
C GLY A 145 -14.78 4.11 7.29
N SER A 146 -14.44 5.28 7.83
CA SER A 146 -15.18 6.52 7.59
C SER A 146 -15.13 6.94 6.10
N THR A 147 -16.21 7.54 5.62
CA THR A 147 -16.26 8.03 4.23
C THR A 147 -15.34 9.24 4.06
N GLU A 148 -15.27 10.07 5.08
CA GLU A 148 -14.42 11.25 5.20
C GLU A 148 -12.94 10.90 5.07
N PHE A 149 -12.51 9.76 5.62
CA PHE A 149 -11.15 9.24 5.43
C PHE A 149 -10.83 9.15 3.93
N ASN A 150 -11.64 8.42 3.17
CA ASN A 150 -11.43 8.22 1.74
C ASN A 150 -11.52 9.52 0.93
N LEU A 151 -12.46 10.40 1.29
CA LEU A 151 -12.64 11.69 0.63
C LEU A 151 -11.44 12.63 0.87
N MET A 152 -10.94 12.72 2.10
CA MET A 152 -9.78 13.53 2.43
C MET A 152 -8.50 13.00 1.78
N HIS A 153 -8.33 11.69 1.66
CA HIS A 153 -7.19 11.09 0.94
C HIS A 153 -7.24 11.41 -0.56
N ALA A 154 -8.42 11.37 -1.18
CA ALA A 154 -8.60 11.79 -2.57
C ALA A 154 -8.27 13.28 -2.75
N ALA A 155 -8.77 14.15 -1.87
CA ALA A 155 -8.47 15.59 -1.92
C ALA A 155 -6.98 15.89 -1.68
N MET A 156 -6.34 15.23 -0.70
CA MET A 156 -4.91 15.39 -0.45
C MET A 156 -4.06 14.89 -1.63
N THR A 157 -4.53 13.87 -2.36
CA THR A 157 -3.88 13.42 -3.60
C THR A 157 -3.83 14.54 -4.63
N GLU A 158 -4.93 15.27 -4.84
CA GLU A 158 -4.97 16.42 -5.74
C GLU A 158 -4.06 17.57 -5.25
N VAL A 159 -4.01 17.83 -3.94
CA VAL A 159 -3.08 18.81 -3.37
C VAL A 159 -1.62 18.42 -3.63
N CYS A 160 -1.23 17.16 -3.40
CA CYS A 160 0.13 16.71 -3.64
C CYS A 160 0.51 16.78 -5.14
N LYS A 161 -0.41 16.38 -6.02
CA LYS A 161 -0.25 16.47 -7.48
C LYS A 161 -0.08 17.91 -7.96
N HIS A 162 -0.79 18.87 -7.36
CA HIS A 162 -0.62 20.29 -7.67
C HIS A 162 0.82 20.76 -7.47
N PHE A 163 1.51 20.24 -6.43
CA PHE A 163 2.92 20.54 -6.17
C PHE A 163 3.91 19.60 -6.90
N GLY A 164 3.43 18.66 -7.70
CA GLY A 164 4.27 17.66 -8.37
C GLY A 164 4.93 16.67 -7.40
N ILE A 165 4.34 16.45 -6.23
CA ILE A 165 4.87 15.57 -5.18
C ILE A 165 4.11 14.24 -5.21
N PRO A 166 4.80 13.08 -5.23
CA PRO A 166 4.15 11.78 -5.11
C PRO A 166 3.41 11.65 -3.77
N VAL A 167 2.23 11.03 -3.79
CA VAL A 167 1.39 10.88 -2.60
C VAL A 167 1.50 9.48 -1.98
N PHE A 168 1.65 9.44 -0.66
CA PHE A 168 1.40 8.27 0.17
C PHE A 168 -0.06 8.29 0.63
N SER A 169 -0.78 7.23 0.31
CA SER A 169 -2.22 7.08 0.59
C SER A 169 -2.49 5.71 1.19
N THR A 170 -3.73 5.45 1.57
CA THR A 170 -4.11 4.27 2.36
C THR A 170 -5.29 3.57 1.71
N CYS A 171 -5.26 2.23 1.67
CA CYS A 171 -6.41 1.43 1.26
C CYS A 171 -6.39 0.02 1.86
N GLY A 172 -7.49 -0.70 1.72
CA GLY A 172 -7.51 -2.12 2.09
C GLY A 172 -7.53 -2.38 3.60
N CYS A 173 -7.69 -1.33 4.38
CA CYS A 173 -7.85 -1.32 5.82
C CYS A 173 -9.34 -1.20 6.20
N SER A 174 -9.68 -1.56 7.44
CA SER A 174 -11.06 -1.53 7.94
C SER A 174 -11.13 -1.22 9.43
N SER A 175 -12.25 -0.62 9.84
CA SER A 175 -12.65 -0.47 11.25
C SER A 175 -13.28 -1.74 11.84
N SER A 176 -13.58 -2.75 11.00
CA SER A 176 -14.10 -4.04 11.45
C SER A 176 -13.08 -4.79 12.29
N LYS A 177 -13.55 -5.53 13.30
CA LYS A 177 -12.72 -6.32 14.21
C LYS A 177 -12.45 -7.72 13.63
N LEU A 178 -13.20 -8.10 12.59
CA LEU A 178 -13.22 -9.42 11.99
C LEU A 178 -13.02 -9.33 10.48
N PHE A 179 -12.62 -10.45 9.88
CA PHE A 179 -12.72 -10.61 8.44
C PHE A 179 -14.17 -10.91 8.07
N ASP A 180 -14.92 -9.88 7.67
CA ASP A 180 -16.35 -9.98 7.41
C ASP A 180 -16.81 -9.09 6.25
N GLY A 181 -18.14 -8.96 6.08
CA GLY A 181 -18.73 -8.14 5.04
C GLY A 181 -18.40 -6.65 5.16
N GLN A 182 -18.22 -6.14 6.40
CA GLN A 182 -17.79 -4.76 6.63
C GLN A 182 -16.35 -4.57 6.14
N ALA A 183 -15.43 -5.47 6.53
CA ALA A 183 -14.03 -5.41 6.11
C ALA A 183 -13.86 -5.50 4.58
N ALA A 184 -14.68 -6.32 3.92
CA ALA A 184 -14.69 -6.43 2.46
C ALA A 184 -15.19 -5.15 1.78
N LEU A 185 -16.27 -4.56 2.29
CA LEU A 185 -16.88 -3.35 1.74
C LEU A 185 -15.95 -2.14 1.87
N GLU A 186 -15.40 -1.91 3.06
CA GLU A 186 -14.49 -0.80 3.34
C GLU A 186 -13.17 -0.93 2.53
N SER A 187 -12.64 -2.15 2.40
CA SER A 187 -11.48 -2.43 1.55
C SER A 187 -11.74 -2.16 0.08
N MET A 188 -12.88 -2.59 -0.46
CA MET A 188 -13.26 -2.32 -1.86
C MET A 188 -13.41 -0.82 -2.11
N PHE A 189 -14.13 -0.12 -1.23
CA PHE A 189 -14.37 1.31 -1.37
C PHE A 189 -13.07 2.12 -1.32
N SER A 190 -12.22 1.87 -0.32
CA SER A 190 -10.94 2.57 -0.18
C SER A 190 -9.97 2.26 -1.33
N THR A 191 -9.90 1.00 -1.77
CA THR A 191 -9.01 0.62 -2.88
C THR A 191 -9.44 1.27 -4.18
N LEU A 192 -10.75 1.30 -4.48
CA LEU A 192 -11.26 1.98 -5.67
C LEU A 192 -11.05 3.50 -5.58
N SER A 193 -11.31 4.11 -4.43
CA SER A 193 -11.12 5.55 -4.20
C SER A 193 -9.67 5.96 -4.42
N ALA A 194 -8.71 5.28 -3.79
CA ALA A 194 -7.28 5.58 -3.91
C ALA A 194 -6.76 5.37 -5.35
N ALA A 195 -7.31 4.38 -6.06
CA ALA A 195 -6.99 4.12 -7.45
C ALA A 195 -7.52 5.21 -8.39
N LEU A 196 -8.77 5.65 -8.20
CA LEU A 196 -9.40 6.69 -9.02
C LEU A 196 -8.86 8.09 -8.71
N SER A 197 -8.45 8.36 -7.46
CA SER A 197 -7.77 9.60 -7.11
C SER A 197 -6.36 9.68 -7.73
N GLY A 198 -5.81 8.56 -8.21
CA GLY A 198 -4.47 8.48 -8.80
C GLY A 198 -3.35 8.63 -7.77
N ALA A 199 -3.53 8.02 -6.59
CA ALA A 199 -2.48 7.94 -5.58
C ALA A 199 -1.28 7.09 -6.05
N ASN A 200 -0.07 7.35 -5.52
CA ASN A 200 1.16 6.73 -6.02
C ASN A 200 1.63 5.53 -5.19
N LEU A 201 1.73 5.70 -3.87
CA LEU A 201 2.18 4.65 -2.95
C LEU A 201 1.08 4.41 -1.93
N ILE A 202 0.40 3.26 -2.05
CA ILE A 202 -0.79 2.93 -1.25
C ILE A 202 -0.46 1.81 -0.28
N HIS A 203 -0.79 1.97 1.00
CA HIS A 203 -0.43 1.06 2.10
C HIS A 203 -1.65 0.61 2.95
N ASP A 204 -1.38 -0.10 4.06
CA ASP A 204 -2.34 -0.68 5.04
C ASP A 204 -3.26 -1.80 4.57
N VAL A 205 -2.93 -2.41 3.44
CA VAL A 205 -3.60 -3.64 2.98
C VAL A 205 -3.53 -4.70 4.08
N GLY A 206 -4.70 -5.09 4.60
CA GLY A 206 -4.82 -6.16 5.60
C GLY A 206 -5.06 -5.69 7.03
N TYR A 207 -5.06 -4.39 7.31
CA TYR A 207 -5.38 -3.88 8.64
C TYR A 207 -6.87 -3.96 8.95
N LEU A 208 -7.15 -4.43 10.16
CA LEU A 208 -8.45 -4.46 10.82
C LEU A 208 -8.35 -3.66 12.11
N GLU A 209 -9.49 -3.39 12.72
CA GLU A 209 -9.60 -2.70 14.00
C GLU A 209 -8.80 -1.38 14.00
N ASP A 210 -8.99 -0.58 12.96
CA ASP A 210 -8.38 0.76 12.86
C ASP A 210 -6.84 0.72 12.97
N GLY A 211 -6.22 -0.35 12.46
CA GLY A 211 -4.75 -0.52 12.43
C GLY A 211 -4.18 -1.29 13.62
N LEU A 212 -5.03 -1.73 14.56
CA LEU A 212 -4.61 -2.48 15.74
C LEU A 212 -4.42 -3.99 15.47
N CYS A 213 -4.96 -4.50 14.36
CA CYS A 213 -4.91 -5.91 14.01
C CYS A 213 -4.49 -6.12 12.54
N GLY A 214 -3.55 -7.03 12.29
CA GLY A 214 -3.19 -7.48 10.94
C GLY A 214 -3.85 -8.82 10.59
N SER A 215 -4.58 -8.87 9.47
CA SER A 215 -5.28 -10.07 9.02
C SER A 215 -4.75 -10.59 7.68
N PHE A 216 -4.21 -11.81 7.66
CA PHE A 216 -3.79 -12.47 6.43
C PHE A 216 -4.96 -12.72 5.47
N ASP A 217 -6.14 -13.03 6.00
CA ASP A 217 -7.35 -13.22 5.20
C ASP A 217 -7.72 -11.91 4.49
N GLN A 218 -7.64 -10.78 5.20
CA GLN A 218 -7.88 -9.45 4.63
C GLN A 218 -6.84 -9.07 3.57
N VAL A 219 -5.56 -9.41 3.77
CA VAL A 219 -4.50 -9.21 2.75
C VAL A 219 -4.85 -9.98 1.47
N VAL A 220 -5.24 -11.25 1.58
CA VAL A 220 -5.56 -12.10 0.43
C VAL A 220 -6.82 -11.66 -0.29
N LEU A 221 -7.87 -11.26 0.44
CA LEU A 221 -9.06 -10.69 -0.17
C LEU A 221 -8.73 -9.37 -0.89
N THR A 222 -7.94 -8.51 -0.26
CA THR A 222 -7.58 -7.22 -0.84
C THR A 222 -6.72 -7.37 -2.09
N ASP A 223 -5.88 -8.40 -2.20
CA ASP A 223 -5.18 -8.71 -3.47
C ASP A 223 -6.16 -9.04 -4.62
N GLU A 224 -7.27 -9.73 -4.34
CA GLU A 224 -8.34 -9.95 -5.32
C GLU A 224 -9.07 -8.65 -5.67
N ILE A 225 -9.36 -7.81 -4.68
CA ILE A 225 -9.95 -6.49 -4.88
C ILE A 225 -9.04 -5.61 -5.74
N ILE A 226 -7.73 -5.60 -5.50
CA ILE A 226 -6.76 -4.85 -6.30
C ILE A 226 -6.76 -5.35 -7.74
N ALA A 227 -6.88 -6.67 -7.99
CA ALA A 227 -7.01 -7.19 -9.34
C ALA A 227 -8.30 -6.71 -10.04
N MET A 228 -9.42 -6.67 -9.31
CA MET A 228 -10.70 -6.12 -9.80
C MET A 228 -10.59 -4.63 -10.13
N VAL A 229 -10.00 -3.82 -9.24
CA VAL A 229 -9.80 -2.39 -9.44
C VAL A 229 -8.84 -2.12 -10.59
N LYS A 230 -7.75 -2.89 -10.73
CA LYS A 230 -6.85 -2.80 -11.89
C LYS A 230 -7.56 -3.12 -13.20
N ARG A 231 -8.46 -4.12 -13.23
CA ARG A 231 -9.31 -4.37 -14.41
C ARG A 231 -10.21 -3.18 -14.70
N TYR A 232 -10.83 -2.61 -13.68
CA TYR A 232 -11.71 -1.44 -13.82
C TYR A 232 -10.95 -0.24 -14.42
N LEU A 233 -9.75 0.06 -13.92
CA LEU A 233 -8.91 1.14 -14.41
C LEU A 233 -8.42 0.97 -15.85
N ARG A 234 -8.42 -0.24 -16.43
CA ARG A 234 -8.11 -0.41 -17.85
C ARG A 234 -9.13 0.28 -18.78
N GLY A 235 -10.32 0.60 -18.26
CA GLY A 235 -11.40 1.17 -19.06
C GLY A 235 -11.91 0.18 -20.12
N ILE A 236 -12.35 0.76 -21.23
CA ILE A 236 -12.90 0.06 -22.40
C ILE A 236 -12.04 0.47 -23.61
N ASP A 237 -11.38 -0.50 -24.21
CA ASP A 237 -10.66 -0.29 -25.46
C ASP A 237 -11.67 -0.16 -26.61
N ILE A 238 -11.59 0.92 -27.38
CA ILE A 238 -12.51 1.20 -28.50
C ILE A 238 -11.72 1.21 -29.81
N ASP A 239 -11.89 0.15 -30.59
CA ASP A 239 -11.42 0.02 -31.96
C ASP A 239 -12.41 -0.81 -32.79
N SER A 240 -12.13 -1.03 -34.07
CA SER A 240 -13.01 -1.81 -34.95
C SER A 240 -13.22 -3.25 -34.47
N ASN A 241 -12.18 -3.90 -33.92
CA ASN A 241 -12.26 -5.25 -33.40
C ASN A 241 -13.05 -5.30 -32.09
N THR A 242 -12.89 -4.35 -31.16
CA THR A 242 -13.61 -4.37 -29.88
C THR A 242 -15.06 -3.90 -30.00
N LEU A 243 -15.38 -3.07 -31.01
CA LEU A 243 -16.77 -2.75 -31.37
C LEU A 243 -17.49 -3.92 -32.03
N ALA A 244 -16.79 -4.71 -32.85
CA ALA A 244 -17.28 -5.96 -33.45
C ALA A 244 -18.62 -5.81 -34.21
N LEU A 245 -18.81 -4.69 -34.91
CA LEU A 245 -20.08 -4.39 -35.60
C LEU A 245 -20.39 -5.37 -36.73
N ASP A 246 -19.35 -5.82 -37.45
CA ASP A 246 -19.42 -6.87 -38.46
C ASP A 246 -19.88 -8.20 -37.87
N ILE A 247 -19.34 -8.57 -36.70
CA ILE A 247 -19.72 -9.80 -36.01
C ILE A 247 -21.17 -9.73 -35.49
N ILE A 248 -21.60 -8.55 -35.01
CA ILE A 248 -22.98 -8.32 -34.58
C ILE A 248 -23.95 -8.52 -35.75
N GLU A 249 -23.61 -7.97 -36.92
CA GLU A 249 -24.40 -8.15 -38.14
C GLU A 249 -24.43 -9.61 -38.61
N GLU A 250 -23.28 -10.29 -38.60
CA GLU A 250 -23.16 -11.70 -38.98
C GLU A 250 -24.01 -12.63 -38.12
N VAL A 251 -23.94 -12.49 -36.79
CA VAL A 251 -24.68 -13.36 -35.86
C VAL A 251 -26.18 -13.09 -35.92
N GLY A 252 -26.57 -11.82 -36.09
CA GLY A 252 -27.95 -11.40 -36.32
C GLY A 252 -28.93 -11.63 -35.16
N PRO A 253 -30.21 -11.25 -35.36
CA PRO A 253 -31.24 -11.35 -34.33
C PRO A 253 -31.51 -12.81 -33.89
N GLY A 254 -31.54 -13.05 -32.58
CA GLY A 254 -31.80 -14.38 -32.00
C GLY A 254 -30.59 -15.34 -32.02
N GLY A 255 -29.46 -14.92 -32.59
CA GLY A 255 -28.20 -15.65 -32.55
C GLY A 255 -27.49 -15.58 -31.20
N ASN A 256 -26.32 -16.22 -31.11
CA ASN A 256 -25.45 -16.14 -29.94
C ASN A 256 -23.97 -16.15 -30.34
N PHE A 257 -23.12 -15.52 -29.53
CA PHE A 257 -21.70 -15.32 -29.82
C PHE A 257 -20.78 -16.38 -29.19
N LEU A 258 -21.33 -17.37 -28.48
CA LEU A 258 -20.55 -18.27 -27.62
C LEU A 258 -19.53 -19.10 -28.42
N ASN A 259 -19.93 -19.58 -29.60
CA ASN A 259 -19.08 -20.39 -30.48
C ASN A 259 -18.33 -19.56 -31.53
N HIS A 260 -18.42 -18.23 -31.46
CA HIS A 260 -17.79 -17.36 -32.46
C HIS A 260 -16.29 -17.20 -32.19
N GLU A 261 -15.46 -17.24 -33.23
CA GLU A 261 -14.00 -17.14 -33.13
C GLU A 261 -13.55 -15.84 -32.47
N HIS A 262 -14.25 -14.73 -32.75
CA HIS A 262 -14.02 -13.44 -32.08
C HIS A 262 -14.13 -13.56 -30.54
N THR A 263 -15.13 -14.28 -30.03
CA THR A 263 -15.29 -14.50 -28.59
C THR A 263 -14.10 -15.26 -28.03
N TYR A 264 -13.69 -16.35 -28.69
CA TYR A 264 -12.53 -17.16 -28.28
C TYR A 264 -11.24 -16.33 -28.21
N ARG A 265 -10.99 -15.46 -29.19
CA ARG A 265 -9.80 -14.62 -29.25
C ARG A 265 -9.78 -13.52 -28.17
N ASN A 266 -10.95 -12.95 -27.85
CA ASN A 266 -11.02 -11.74 -27.04
C ASN A 266 -11.38 -11.99 -25.56
N PHE A 267 -12.04 -13.09 -25.19
CA PHE A 267 -12.62 -13.19 -23.83
C PHE A 267 -11.59 -13.07 -22.70
N LYS A 268 -10.37 -13.62 -22.86
CA LYS A 268 -9.33 -13.57 -21.82
C LYS A 268 -8.71 -12.19 -21.63
N SER A 269 -8.66 -11.36 -22.67
CA SER A 269 -8.15 -9.99 -22.56
C SER A 269 -9.23 -9.05 -22.01
N GLN A 270 -10.48 -9.29 -22.38
CA GLN A 270 -11.62 -8.45 -22.01
C GLN A 270 -12.15 -8.76 -20.60
N MET A 271 -12.17 -10.02 -20.17
CA MET A 271 -12.79 -10.44 -18.90
C MET A 271 -11.74 -10.77 -17.85
N LEU A 272 -11.97 -10.29 -16.62
CA LEU A 272 -11.20 -10.76 -15.46
C LEU A 272 -11.77 -12.11 -15.00
N ALA A 273 -10.93 -13.13 -15.01
CA ALA A 273 -11.18 -14.40 -14.33
C ALA A 273 -10.86 -14.25 -12.83
N PRO A 274 -11.86 -14.23 -11.94
CA PRO A 274 -11.61 -14.10 -10.50
C PRO A 274 -10.94 -15.36 -9.96
N ARG A 275 -10.10 -15.19 -8.93
CA ARG A 275 -9.45 -16.28 -8.20
C ARG A 275 -10.24 -16.67 -6.94
N LEU A 276 -10.95 -15.73 -6.32
CA LEU A 276 -11.67 -15.95 -5.06
C LEU A 276 -13.18 -15.71 -5.16
N MET A 277 -13.63 -14.91 -6.14
CA MET A 277 -15.05 -14.66 -6.36
C MET A 277 -15.70 -15.84 -7.10
N ASP A 278 -16.68 -16.48 -6.47
CA ASP A 278 -17.46 -17.55 -7.09
C ASP A 278 -18.58 -16.95 -7.95
N ARG A 279 -18.66 -17.40 -9.21
CA ARG A 279 -19.70 -17.02 -10.19
C ARG A 279 -20.46 -18.24 -10.71
N ASN A 280 -20.34 -19.38 -10.04
CA ASN A 280 -21.02 -20.60 -10.43
C ASN A 280 -22.51 -20.53 -10.10
N VAL A 281 -23.30 -21.32 -10.82
CA VAL A 281 -24.69 -21.59 -10.44
C VAL A 281 -24.74 -22.42 -9.15
N TYR A 282 -25.82 -22.28 -8.40
CA TYR A 282 -25.99 -22.91 -7.08
C TYR A 282 -25.72 -24.41 -7.08
N ALA A 283 -26.21 -25.15 -8.09
CA ALA A 283 -26.01 -26.59 -8.17
C ALA A 283 -24.53 -26.99 -8.22
N ASN A 284 -23.72 -26.27 -9.00
CA ASN A 284 -22.28 -26.51 -9.13
C ASN A 284 -21.50 -26.05 -7.90
N TRP A 285 -21.87 -24.91 -7.33
CA TRP A 285 -21.28 -24.43 -6.07
C TRP A 285 -21.54 -25.42 -4.94
N LYS A 286 -22.77 -25.92 -4.83
CA LYS A 286 -23.18 -26.90 -3.81
C LYS A 286 -22.44 -28.22 -3.97
N SER A 287 -22.37 -28.77 -5.19
CA SER A 287 -21.66 -30.03 -5.45
C SER A 287 -20.15 -29.91 -5.26
N SER A 288 -19.58 -28.70 -5.41
CA SER A 288 -18.16 -28.40 -5.18
C SER A 288 -17.83 -28.09 -3.71
N GLY A 289 -18.75 -28.39 -2.78
CA GLY A 289 -18.54 -28.27 -1.33
C GLY A 289 -19.10 -26.99 -0.69
N ALA A 290 -19.86 -26.18 -1.43
CA ALA A 290 -20.59 -25.03 -0.90
C ALA A 290 -19.72 -24.03 -0.09
N LYS A 291 -18.47 -23.82 -0.51
CA LYS A 291 -17.51 -23.01 0.24
C LYS A 291 -17.94 -21.54 0.28
N SER A 292 -17.82 -20.90 1.43
CA SER A 292 -17.97 -19.45 1.55
C SER A 292 -16.73 -18.71 1.01
N LEU A 293 -16.83 -17.38 0.86
CA LEU A 293 -15.66 -16.56 0.52
C LEU A 293 -14.57 -16.70 1.58
N GLU A 294 -14.94 -16.67 2.86
CA GLU A 294 -14.04 -16.86 3.99
C GLU A 294 -13.27 -18.18 3.91
N THR A 295 -13.94 -19.30 3.63
CA THR A 295 -13.27 -20.59 3.46
C THR A 295 -12.24 -20.54 2.33
N ARG A 296 -12.62 -19.99 1.16
CA ARG A 296 -11.72 -19.89 0.00
C ARG A 296 -10.51 -19.00 0.28
N VAL A 297 -10.71 -17.88 0.97
CA VAL A 297 -9.65 -16.96 1.38
C VAL A 297 -8.68 -17.66 2.35
N ASN A 298 -9.20 -18.32 3.39
CA ASN A 298 -8.35 -19.00 4.36
C ASN A 298 -7.54 -20.15 3.74
N GLU A 299 -8.16 -20.94 2.85
CA GLU A 299 -7.45 -21.95 2.07
C GLU A 299 -6.32 -21.34 1.25
N LYS A 300 -6.57 -20.18 0.63
CA LYS A 300 -5.56 -19.48 -0.16
C LYS A 300 -4.42 -18.94 0.70
N VAL A 301 -4.71 -18.40 1.89
CA VAL A 301 -3.69 -17.99 2.87
C VAL A 301 -2.79 -19.17 3.23
N ARG A 302 -3.37 -20.30 3.64
CA ARG A 302 -2.61 -21.50 4.01
C ARG A 302 -1.77 -22.02 2.85
N GLN A 303 -2.32 -22.01 1.64
CA GLN A 303 -1.59 -22.37 0.43
C GLN A 303 -0.36 -21.47 0.24
N ILE A 304 -0.54 -20.15 0.27
CA ILE A 304 0.57 -19.19 0.08
C ILE A 304 1.67 -19.42 1.11
N LEU A 305 1.30 -19.58 2.39
CA LEU A 305 2.27 -19.79 3.47
C LEU A 305 3.02 -21.12 3.34
N SER A 306 2.40 -22.15 2.79
CA SER A 306 3.03 -23.46 2.58
C SER A 306 3.94 -23.49 1.35
N ASP A 307 3.50 -22.85 0.25
CA ASP A 307 4.14 -22.94 -1.06
C ASP A 307 5.26 -21.90 -1.24
N TYR A 308 5.21 -20.76 -0.53
CA TYR A 308 6.13 -19.66 -0.75
C TYR A 308 7.58 -20.04 -0.45
N ARG A 309 8.48 -19.73 -1.38
CA ARG A 309 9.93 -19.83 -1.22
C ARG A 309 10.56 -18.50 -1.61
N PRO A 310 11.29 -17.82 -0.70
CA PRO A 310 11.88 -16.54 -1.01
C PRO A 310 12.99 -16.68 -2.06
N GLN A 311 13.24 -15.61 -2.81
CA GLN A 311 14.40 -15.57 -3.70
C GLN A 311 15.68 -15.57 -2.86
N PRO A 312 16.64 -16.46 -3.15
CA PRO A 312 17.85 -16.58 -2.34
C PRO A 312 18.72 -15.33 -2.47
N ILE A 313 19.16 -14.81 -1.32
CA ILE A 313 20.24 -13.83 -1.25
C ILE A 313 21.56 -14.59 -1.43
N PRO A 314 22.52 -14.10 -2.25
CA PRO A 314 23.83 -14.73 -2.38
C PRO A 314 24.53 -14.93 -1.02
N ASP A 315 25.10 -16.10 -0.77
CA ASP A 315 25.67 -16.51 0.53
C ASP A 315 26.64 -15.49 1.12
N LYS A 316 27.49 -14.88 0.27
CA LYS A 316 28.43 -13.84 0.69
C LYS A 316 27.72 -12.62 1.29
N LYS A 317 26.60 -12.18 0.72
CA LYS A 317 25.80 -11.06 1.23
C LYS A 317 25.09 -11.45 2.51
N LEU A 318 24.52 -12.66 2.54
CA LEU A 318 23.85 -13.18 3.73
C LEU A 318 24.81 -13.23 4.94
N ALA A 319 26.00 -13.80 4.76
CA ALA A 319 27.02 -13.86 5.81
C ALA A 319 27.46 -12.46 6.29
N ALA A 320 27.57 -11.49 5.38
CA ALA A 320 27.91 -10.10 5.73
C ALA A 320 26.79 -9.42 6.54
N ILE A 321 25.52 -9.67 6.21
CA ILE A 321 24.37 -9.19 6.99
C ILE A 321 24.38 -9.83 8.38
N ASP A 322 24.56 -11.14 8.47
CA ASP A 322 24.57 -11.87 9.75
C ASP A 322 25.75 -11.43 10.66
N GLU A 323 26.91 -11.11 10.08
CA GLU A 323 28.01 -10.50 10.82
C GLU A 323 27.67 -9.10 11.33
N TYR A 324 27.05 -8.27 10.47
CA TYR A 324 26.64 -6.91 10.84
C TYR A 324 25.57 -6.93 11.95
N MET A 325 24.58 -7.81 11.83
CA MET A 325 23.54 -8.01 12.84
C MET A 325 24.11 -8.49 14.18
N ARG A 326 25.13 -9.37 14.17
CA ARG A 326 25.85 -9.77 15.40
C ARG A 326 26.57 -8.60 16.06
N LYS A 327 27.19 -7.71 15.29
CA LYS A 327 27.85 -6.50 15.84
C LYS A 327 26.86 -5.57 16.54
N ILE A 328 25.66 -5.39 15.96
CA ILE A 328 24.60 -4.57 16.56
C ILE A 328 23.95 -5.26 17.77
N GLY A 329 23.75 -6.59 17.69
CA GLY A 329 23.16 -7.38 18.78
C GLY A 329 24.08 -7.59 19.99
N GLY A 330 25.40 -7.53 19.78
CA GLY A 330 26.43 -7.69 20.81
C GLY A 330 26.66 -6.46 21.69
N THR A 331 26.11 -5.30 21.33
CA THR A 331 26.11 -4.07 22.14
C THR A 331 24.99 -4.01 23.18
N ARG A 332 24.60 -5.16 23.75
CA ARG A 332 23.65 -5.25 24.87
C ARG A 332 24.30 -4.90 26.20
#